data_AF-A0AB73B6A7-F1
#
_entry.id   AF-A0AB73B6A7-F1
#
_cell.length_a   1.000
_cell.length_b   1.000
_cell.length_c   1.000
_cell.angle_alpha   90.00
_cell.angle_beta   90.00
_cell.angle_gamma   90.00
#
_symmetry.space_group_name_H-M   'P 1'
#
loop_
_entity.id
_entity.type
_entity.pdbx_description
1 polymer ?
#
loop_
_entity_poly.entity_id
_entity_poly.type
_entity_poly.pdbx_seq_one_letter_code
_entity_poly.pdbx_strand_id
1 'polypeptide(L)'
;MRAPKFSTVLEPMEREVLGDLTATVSEAIIARAQSGPKDELAQMLDMPTGHSEAPEDPSLARLFPDFEKPGDEEFEGDASLLRSIHENDIARAKLKNLQVINAALGPTGGVAVTISEQEAHHFLAGLNDLRLFVAAGEVVGEAASADRDSLVEWLAYCQDSLLQVLMD
;
A
#
# COMPACT_ATOMS: atom_id res chain seq x y z
N MET A 1 -18.79 13.25 -23.12
CA MET A 1 -17.99 12.85 -21.96
C MET A 1 -18.70 11.70 -21.28
N ARG A 2 -18.11 10.50 -21.23
CA ARG A 2 -18.62 9.50 -20.28
C ARG A 2 -18.22 9.99 -18.89
N ALA A 3 -19.23 10.33 -18.11
CA ALA A 3 -19.13 10.81 -16.73
C ALA A 3 -18.38 9.79 -15.86
N PRO A 4 -17.81 10.23 -14.72
CA PRO A 4 -17.17 9.32 -13.77
C PRO A 4 -18.09 8.17 -13.37
N LYS A 5 -17.52 6.97 -13.26
CA LYS A 5 -18.28 5.74 -12.97
C LYS A 5 -18.50 5.54 -11.47
N PHE A 6 -17.60 6.03 -10.61
CA PHE A 6 -17.66 5.84 -9.17
C PHE A 6 -17.45 7.17 -8.44
N SER A 7 -18.28 7.44 -7.45
CA SER A 7 -18.19 8.65 -6.64
C SER A 7 -18.62 8.38 -5.21
N THR A 8 -18.00 9.06 -4.26
CA THR A 8 -18.41 9.07 -2.85
C THR A 8 -18.18 10.46 -2.26
N VAL A 9 -18.77 10.71 -1.10
CA VAL A 9 -18.50 11.89 -0.28
C VAL A 9 -18.00 11.39 1.06
N LEU A 10 -16.78 11.79 1.42
CA LEU A 10 -16.17 11.50 2.71
C LEU A 10 -16.62 12.53 3.75
N GLU A 11 -16.57 12.20 5.03
CA GLU A 11 -16.55 13.22 6.05
C GLU A 11 -15.19 13.96 6.05
N PRO A 12 -15.11 15.22 6.54
CA PRO A 12 -13.85 15.95 6.59
C PRO A 12 -12.73 15.18 7.32
N MET A 13 -13.09 14.51 8.43
CA MET A 13 -12.16 13.68 9.21
C MET A 13 -11.73 12.44 8.44
N GLU A 14 -12.66 11.73 7.80
CA GLU A 14 -12.35 10.54 6.98
C GLU A 14 -11.39 10.87 5.83
N ARG A 15 -11.60 12.03 5.19
CA ARG A 15 -10.73 12.53 4.14
C ARG A 15 -9.31 12.81 4.67
N GLU A 16 -9.20 13.47 5.82
CA GLU A 16 -7.93 13.79 6.46
C GLU A 16 -7.18 12.49 6.82
N VAL A 17 -7.84 11.57 7.51
CA VAL A 17 -7.30 10.26 7.87
C VAL A 17 -6.81 9.48 6.65
N LEU A 18 -7.59 9.43 5.57
CA LEU A 18 -7.18 8.72 4.35
C LEU A 18 -5.95 9.37 3.69
N GLY A 19 -5.91 10.71 3.66
CA GLY A 19 -4.80 11.48 3.12
C GLY A 19 -3.51 11.26 3.91
N ASP A 20 -3.57 11.42 5.22
CA ASP A 20 -2.44 11.25 6.14
C ASP A 20 -1.90 9.82 6.10
N LEU A 21 -2.80 8.83 6.08
CA LEU A 21 -2.40 7.44 5.99
C LEU A 21 -1.76 7.12 4.63
N THR A 22 -2.32 7.65 3.53
CA THR A 22 -1.73 7.50 2.19
C THR A 22 -0.32 8.10 2.12
N ALA A 23 -0.11 9.26 2.73
CA ALA A 23 1.21 9.88 2.82
C ALA A 23 2.18 9.03 3.65
N THR A 24 1.76 8.63 4.85
CA THR A 24 2.57 7.81 5.78
C THR A 24 3.05 6.52 5.13
N VAL A 25 2.14 5.77 4.49
CA VAL A 25 2.50 4.51 3.84
C VAL A 25 3.37 4.73 2.60
N SER A 26 3.11 5.79 1.82
CA SER A 26 3.97 6.16 0.68
C SER A 26 5.40 6.47 1.14
N GLU A 27 5.55 7.23 2.21
CA GLU A 27 6.86 7.57 2.79
C GLU A 27 7.60 6.34 3.29
N ALA A 28 6.91 5.42 3.98
CA ALA A 28 7.51 4.17 4.44
C ALA A 28 8.02 3.30 3.27
N ILE A 29 7.24 3.18 2.18
CA ILE A 29 7.64 2.45 0.97
C ILE A 29 8.83 3.13 0.27
N ILE A 30 8.81 4.47 0.16
CA ILE A 30 9.91 5.25 -0.44
C ILE A 30 11.19 5.10 0.38
N ALA A 31 11.10 5.24 1.71
CA ALA A 31 12.24 5.08 2.61
C ALA A 31 12.85 3.69 2.48
N ARG A 32 12.01 2.65 2.42
CA ARG A 32 12.46 1.28 2.15
C ARG A 32 13.21 1.21 0.82
N ALA A 33 12.59 1.59 -0.30
CA ALA A 33 13.21 1.53 -1.61
C ALA A 33 14.55 2.31 -1.70
N GLN A 34 14.65 3.45 -1.02
CA GLN A 34 15.88 4.27 -0.99
C GLN A 34 17.00 3.69 -0.12
N SER A 35 16.67 2.88 0.88
CA SER A 35 17.63 2.20 1.76
C SER A 35 18.24 0.94 1.13
N GLY A 36 17.81 0.57 -0.08
CA GLY A 36 18.29 -0.61 -0.80
C GLY A 36 19.76 -0.57 -1.19
N PRO A 37 20.40 -1.73 -1.39
CA PRO A 37 21.77 -1.79 -1.88
C PRO A 37 21.87 -1.12 -3.24
N LYS A 38 22.81 -0.19 -3.36
CA LYS A 38 23.14 0.47 -4.62
C LYS A 38 24.24 -0.32 -5.31
N ASP A 39 23.87 -1.37 -6.05
CA ASP A 39 24.83 -2.10 -6.88
C ASP A 39 25.20 -1.23 -8.11
N GLU A 40 26.47 -0.83 -8.20
CA GLU A 40 27.00 -0.02 -9.32
C GLU A 40 26.96 -0.77 -10.65
N LEU A 41 27.18 -2.09 -10.64
CA LEU A 41 27.15 -2.91 -11.84
C LEU A 41 25.70 -3.09 -12.32
N ALA A 42 24.78 -3.27 -11.38
CA ALA A 42 23.36 -3.41 -11.69
C ALA A 42 22.75 -2.09 -12.20
N GLN A 43 23.23 -0.93 -11.72
CA GLN A 43 22.91 0.37 -12.31
C GLN A 43 23.42 0.52 -13.75
N MET A 44 24.60 -0.02 -14.08
CA MET A 44 25.10 -0.03 -15.45
C MET A 44 24.26 -0.91 -16.39
N LEU A 45 23.56 -1.90 -15.84
CA LEU A 45 22.68 -2.82 -16.56
C LEU A 45 21.19 -2.43 -16.49
N ASP A 46 20.86 -1.28 -15.89
CA ASP A 46 19.48 -0.83 -15.60
C ASP A 46 18.63 -1.86 -14.83
N MET A 47 19.29 -2.65 -13.97
CA MET A 47 18.65 -3.62 -13.07
C MET A 47 18.85 -3.18 -11.62
N PRO A 48 18.04 -2.28 -11.07
CA PRO A 48 18.16 -1.89 -9.67
C PRO A 48 17.90 -3.08 -8.74
N THR A 49 18.88 -3.41 -7.91
CA THR A 49 18.79 -4.47 -6.90
C THR A 49 17.98 -4.01 -5.69
N GLY A 50 16.93 -4.74 -5.34
CA GLY A 50 16.21 -4.63 -4.07
C GLY A 50 16.98 -5.23 -2.91
N HIS A 51 16.37 -5.33 -1.73
CA HIS A 51 17.03 -5.92 -0.58
C HIS A 51 17.03 -7.45 -0.67
N SER A 52 18.04 -8.06 -0.05
CA SER A 52 18.09 -9.51 0.18
C SER A 52 17.27 -9.91 1.41
N GLU A 53 17.15 -9.02 2.40
CA GLU A 53 16.47 -9.28 3.68
C GLU A 53 15.05 -8.73 3.70
N ALA A 54 14.14 -9.42 4.40
CA ALA A 54 12.78 -8.96 4.63
C ALA A 54 12.76 -7.64 5.43
N PRO A 55 11.70 -6.81 5.31
CA PRO A 55 11.54 -5.66 6.19
C PRO A 55 11.45 -6.07 7.66
N GLU A 56 12.15 -5.37 8.54
CA GLU A 56 12.08 -5.59 9.99
C GLU A 56 10.78 -5.04 10.60
N ASP A 57 10.26 -3.94 10.05
CA ASP A 57 8.99 -3.36 10.47
C ASP A 57 7.83 -4.28 10.04
N PRO A 58 6.97 -4.74 10.97
CA PRO A 58 5.87 -5.65 10.66
C PRO A 58 4.88 -5.07 9.65
N SER A 59 4.67 -3.75 9.66
CA SER A 59 3.76 -3.06 8.76
C SER A 59 4.25 -3.14 7.31
N LEU A 60 5.53 -2.83 7.08
CA LEU A 60 6.18 -2.98 5.77
C LEU A 60 6.31 -4.46 5.37
N ALA A 61 6.65 -5.35 6.30
CA ALA A 61 6.74 -6.79 6.04
C ALA A 61 5.40 -7.35 5.54
N ARG A 62 4.26 -6.72 5.91
CA ARG A 62 2.96 -7.13 5.38
C ARG A 62 2.71 -6.66 3.94
N LEU A 63 3.38 -5.60 3.49
CA LEU A 63 3.25 -5.08 2.13
C LEU A 63 4.15 -5.84 1.15
N PHE A 64 5.35 -6.24 1.57
CA PHE A 64 6.30 -6.94 0.73
C PHE A 64 6.20 -8.46 0.95
N PRO A 65 6.10 -9.29 -0.10
CA PRO A 65 6.08 -10.74 0.04
C PRO A 65 7.31 -11.27 0.79
N ASP A 66 7.10 -12.31 1.57
CA ASP A 66 8.15 -13.15 2.16
C ASP A 66 8.88 -13.98 1.09
N PHE A 67 8.23 -14.21 -0.07
CA PHE A 67 8.69 -15.08 -1.16
C PHE A 67 8.80 -16.56 -0.75
N GLU A 68 8.04 -16.95 0.27
CA GLU A 68 7.99 -18.30 0.81
C GLU A 68 6.53 -18.71 1.04
N LYS A 69 6.17 -19.94 0.70
CA LYS A 69 4.84 -20.46 1.05
C LYS A 69 4.95 -21.44 2.20
N PRO A 70 3.93 -21.51 3.08
CA PRO A 70 3.86 -22.54 4.10
C PRO A 70 3.94 -23.94 3.47
N GLY A 71 4.98 -24.69 3.83
CA GLY A 71 5.20 -26.06 3.35
C GLY A 71 6.06 -26.19 2.09
N ASP A 72 6.62 -25.10 1.55
CA ASP A 72 7.66 -25.21 0.52
C ASP A 72 8.96 -25.80 1.13
N GLU A 73 9.67 -26.62 0.35
CA GLU A 73 11.03 -27.00 0.68
C GLU A 73 11.91 -25.76 0.55
N GLU A 74 12.39 -25.24 1.68
CA GLU A 74 13.24 -24.06 1.71
C GLU A 74 14.60 -24.39 1.07
N PHE A 75 14.84 -23.81 -0.11
CA PHE A 75 16.17 -23.79 -0.73
C PHE A 75 16.91 -22.54 -0.26
N GLU A 76 18.08 -22.75 0.34
CA GLU A 76 18.89 -21.67 0.91
C GLU A 76 19.17 -20.58 -0.13
N GLY A 77 18.62 -19.38 0.10
CA GLY A 77 18.86 -18.18 -0.71
C GLY A 77 17.80 -17.84 -1.78
N ASP A 78 16.81 -18.69 -2.02
CA ASP A 78 15.79 -18.44 -3.07
C ASP A 78 14.92 -17.20 -2.76
N ALA A 79 14.41 -17.09 -1.52
CA ALA A 79 13.59 -15.95 -1.10
C ALA A 79 14.38 -14.63 -1.14
N SER A 80 15.66 -14.68 -0.75
CA SER A 80 16.58 -13.56 -0.80
C SER A 80 16.82 -13.05 -2.23
N LEU A 81 17.06 -13.98 -3.16
CA LEU A 81 17.23 -13.66 -4.58
C LEU A 81 15.95 -13.05 -5.17
N LEU A 82 14.79 -13.69 -4.96
CA LEU A 82 13.50 -13.20 -5.48
C LEU A 82 13.18 -11.80 -4.95
N ARG A 83 13.44 -11.54 -3.67
CA ARG A 83 13.28 -10.23 -3.07
C ARG A 83 14.16 -9.18 -3.74
N SER A 84 15.44 -9.50 -3.93
CA SER A 84 16.39 -8.59 -4.59
C SER A 84 15.99 -8.25 -6.03
N ILE A 85 15.27 -9.14 -6.72
CA ILE A 85 14.81 -8.92 -8.10
C ILE A 85 13.50 -8.11 -8.12
N HIS A 86 12.55 -8.40 -7.23
CA HIS A 86 11.17 -7.94 -7.37
C HIS A 86 10.77 -6.78 -6.46
N GLU A 87 11.49 -6.52 -5.38
CA GLU A 87 11.07 -5.57 -4.34
C GLU A 87 10.90 -4.14 -4.89
N ASN A 88 11.78 -3.70 -5.79
CA ASN A 88 11.68 -2.38 -6.43
C ASN A 88 10.41 -2.24 -7.28
N ASP A 89 10.04 -3.28 -8.03
CA ASP A 89 8.83 -3.27 -8.85
C ASP A 89 7.57 -3.30 -8.00
N ILE A 90 7.59 -4.06 -6.90
CA ILE A 90 6.52 -4.10 -5.90
C ILE A 90 6.33 -2.71 -5.28
N ALA A 91 7.42 -2.04 -4.87
CA ALA A 91 7.36 -0.69 -4.33
C ALA A 91 6.76 0.30 -5.35
N ARG A 92 7.20 0.26 -6.62
CA ARG A 92 6.64 1.11 -7.70
C ARG A 92 5.14 0.86 -7.92
N ALA A 93 4.72 -0.40 -7.94
CA ALA A 93 3.31 -0.77 -8.15
C ALA A 93 2.42 -0.24 -7.01
N LYS A 94 2.86 -0.39 -5.75
CA LYS A 94 2.13 0.12 -4.58
C LYS A 94 2.07 1.65 -4.58
N LEU A 95 3.19 2.32 -4.84
CA LEU A 95 3.22 3.79 -4.93
C LEU A 95 2.30 4.32 -6.03
N LYS A 96 2.19 3.62 -7.17
CA LYS A 96 1.21 3.96 -8.21
C LYS A 96 -0.23 3.86 -7.70
N ASN A 97 -0.57 2.84 -6.91
CA ASN A 97 -1.91 2.71 -6.32
C ASN A 97 -2.20 3.87 -5.34
N LEU A 98 -1.26 4.17 -4.45
CA LEU A 98 -1.39 5.26 -3.48
C LEU A 98 -1.45 6.64 -4.14
N GLN A 99 -0.73 6.83 -5.26
CA GLN A 99 -0.80 8.06 -6.05
C GLN A 99 -2.21 8.31 -6.60
N VAL A 100 -2.94 7.26 -7.00
CA VAL A 100 -4.32 7.39 -7.47
C VAL A 100 -5.23 7.86 -6.33
N ILE A 101 -5.08 7.32 -5.12
CA ILE A 101 -5.82 7.79 -3.94
C ILE A 101 -5.53 9.27 -3.68
N ASN A 102 -4.25 9.65 -3.63
CA ASN A 102 -3.85 11.03 -3.37
C ASN A 102 -4.37 12.00 -4.45
N ALA A 103 -4.31 11.60 -5.73
CA ALA A 103 -4.84 12.41 -6.84
C ALA A 103 -6.36 12.60 -6.74
N ALA A 104 -7.09 11.55 -6.33
CA ALA A 104 -8.54 11.59 -6.16
C ALA A 104 -8.97 12.45 -4.97
N LEU A 105 -8.18 12.51 -3.90
CA LEU A 105 -8.37 13.44 -2.81
C LEU A 105 -8.05 14.89 -3.25
N GLY A 106 -6.99 15.08 -4.03
CA GLY A 106 -6.59 16.39 -4.53
C GLY A 106 -6.22 17.40 -3.41
N PRO A 107 -5.73 18.59 -3.78
CA PRO A 107 -5.19 19.56 -2.80
C PRO A 107 -6.24 20.49 -2.17
N THR A 108 -7.49 20.42 -2.61
CA THR A 108 -8.50 21.46 -2.35
C THR A 108 -9.29 21.27 -1.05
N GLY A 109 -9.07 20.19 -0.31
CA GLY A 109 -9.84 19.86 0.89
C GLY A 109 -11.28 19.40 0.59
N GLY A 110 -11.65 19.20 -0.68
CA GLY A 110 -12.99 18.80 -1.08
C GLY A 110 -13.34 17.38 -0.66
N VAL A 111 -14.46 17.17 0.00
CA VAL A 111 -14.85 15.83 0.49
C VAL A 111 -15.40 14.89 -0.59
N ALA A 112 -15.75 15.41 -1.77
CA ALA A 112 -16.23 14.61 -2.88
C ALA A 112 -15.05 13.93 -3.59
N VAL A 113 -15.10 12.61 -3.68
CA VAL A 113 -14.13 11.78 -4.41
C VAL A 113 -14.81 11.18 -5.62
N THR A 114 -14.12 11.18 -6.75
CA THR A 114 -14.68 10.75 -8.02
C THR A 114 -13.59 10.11 -8.86
N ILE A 115 -13.82 8.87 -9.31
CA ILE A 115 -12.82 8.06 -10.00
C ILE A 115 -13.41 7.29 -11.19
N SER A 116 -12.55 6.99 -12.15
CA SER A 116 -12.81 6.05 -13.24
C SER A 116 -12.72 4.60 -12.77
N GLU A 117 -13.16 3.66 -13.60
CA GLU A 117 -13.04 2.22 -13.32
C GLU A 117 -11.59 1.74 -13.23
N GLN A 118 -10.70 2.26 -14.07
CA GLN A 118 -9.28 1.94 -13.98
C GLN A 118 -8.67 2.42 -12.67
N GLU A 119 -9.04 3.64 -12.24
CA GLU A 119 -8.61 4.20 -10.97
C GLU A 119 -9.22 3.43 -9.79
N ALA A 120 -10.44 2.91 -9.90
CA ALA A 120 -11.08 2.12 -8.86
C ALA A 120 -10.29 0.84 -8.51
N HIS A 121 -9.71 0.15 -9.49
CA HIS A 121 -8.82 -0.99 -9.21
C HIS A 121 -7.54 -0.58 -8.47
N HIS A 122 -6.94 0.55 -8.85
CA HIS A 122 -5.79 1.11 -8.14
C HIS A 122 -6.15 1.56 -6.72
N PHE A 123 -7.32 2.18 -6.55
CA PHE A 123 -7.84 2.63 -5.26
C PHE A 123 -8.11 1.44 -4.34
N LEU A 124 -8.73 0.35 -4.84
CA LEU A 124 -8.92 -0.89 -4.09
C LEU A 124 -7.59 -1.49 -3.60
N ALA A 125 -6.60 -1.60 -4.49
CA ALA A 125 -5.30 -2.15 -4.13
C ALA A 125 -4.61 -1.27 -3.08
N GLY A 126 -4.71 0.06 -3.21
CA GLY A 126 -4.19 1.01 -2.23
C GLY A 126 -4.89 0.91 -0.87
N LEU A 127 -6.23 0.84 -0.83
CA LEU A 127 -6.98 0.62 0.42
C LEU A 127 -6.56 -0.67 1.12
N ASN A 128 -6.34 -1.74 0.36
CA ASN A 128 -5.83 -2.99 0.92
C ASN A 128 -4.41 -2.82 1.49
N ASP A 129 -3.51 -2.13 0.79
CA ASP A 129 -2.17 -1.83 1.30
C ASP A 129 -2.24 -1.01 2.61
N LEU A 130 -3.07 0.04 2.65
CA LEU A 130 -3.27 0.83 3.87
C LEU A 130 -3.79 -0.03 5.03
N ARG A 131 -4.78 -0.89 4.77
CA ARG A 131 -5.37 -1.77 5.78
C ARG A 131 -4.36 -2.78 6.32
N LEU A 132 -3.56 -3.39 5.44
CA LEU A 132 -2.50 -4.33 5.84
C LEU A 132 -1.41 -3.65 6.67
N PHE A 133 -1.00 -2.44 6.28
CA PHE A 133 -0.01 -1.66 7.00
C PHE A 133 -0.48 -1.33 8.41
N VAL A 134 -1.70 -0.77 8.55
CA VAL A 134 -2.25 -0.41 9.87
C VAL A 134 -2.48 -1.64 10.74
N ALA A 135 -3.01 -2.72 10.19
CA ALA A 135 -3.33 -3.93 10.97
C ALA A 135 -2.09 -4.62 11.55
N ALA A 136 -0.96 -4.55 10.84
CA ALA A 136 0.31 -5.11 11.30
C ALA A 136 1.11 -4.15 12.21
N GLY A 137 0.70 -2.88 12.30
CA GLY A 137 1.35 -1.89 13.15
C GLY A 137 1.30 -2.27 14.64
N GLU A 138 2.47 -2.21 15.28
CA GLU A 138 2.59 -2.39 16.72
C GLU A 138 2.11 -1.13 17.46
N VAL A 139 1.20 -1.32 18.41
CA VAL A 139 0.63 -0.25 19.24
C VAL A 139 0.68 -0.66 20.71
N VAL A 140 0.92 0.30 21.60
CA VAL A 140 1.06 0.05 23.04
C VAL A 140 -0.14 0.61 23.78
N GLY A 141 -0.87 -0.27 24.46
CA GLY A 141 -2.03 0.07 25.29
C GLY A 141 -3.37 -0.24 24.63
N GLU A 142 -4.38 -0.49 25.47
CA GLU A 142 -5.71 -0.92 25.04
C GLU A 142 -6.42 0.13 24.18
N ALA A 143 -6.31 1.42 24.55
CA ALA A 143 -6.91 2.51 23.78
C ALA A 143 -6.33 2.60 22.35
N ALA A 144 -5.01 2.58 22.22
CA ALA A 144 -4.35 2.62 20.91
C ALA A 144 -4.67 1.38 20.06
N SER A 145 -4.84 0.22 20.68
CA SER A 145 -5.28 -1.01 20.00
C SER A 145 -6.71 -0.87 19.48
N ALA A 146 -7.63 -0.35 20.28
CA ALA A 146 -9.01 -0.10 19.88
C ALA A 146 -9.11 0.93 18.74
N ASP A 147 -8.29 2.00 18.78
CA ASP A 147 -8.23 3.01 17.72
C ASP A 147 -7.72 2.40 16.40
N ARG A 148 -6.65 1.59 16.45
CA ARG A 148 -6.14 0.85 15.29
C ARG A 148 -7.19 -0.07 14.70
N ASP A 149 -7.86 -0.86 15.54
CA ASP A 149 -8.85 -1.84 15.09
C ASP A 149 -10.06 -1.13 14.44
N SER A 150 -10.50 -0.01 15.01
CA SER A 150 -11.55 0.84 14.42
C SER A 150 -11.15 1.39 13.05
N LEU A 151 -9.89 1.82 12.89
CA LEU A 151 -9.36 2.30 11.61
C LEU A 151 -9.28 1.17 10.57
N VAL A 152 -8.87 -0.03 10.97
CA VAL A 152 -8.82 -1.22 10.10
C VAL A 152 -10.23 -1.61 9.63
N GLU A 153 -11.22 -1.58 10.53
CA GLU A 153 -12.62 -1.85 10.19
C GLU A 153 -13.17 -0.81 9.21
N TRP A 154 -12.87 0.47 9.42
CA TRP A 154 -13.27 1.53 8.50
C TRP A 154 -12.65 1.37 7.11
N LEU A 155 -11.35 1.06 7.02
CA LEU A 155 -10.67 0.77 5.74
C LEU A 155 -11.28 -0.45 5.04
N ALA A 156 -11.63 -1.50 5.80
CA ALA A 156 -12.30 -2.68 5.26
C ALA A 156 -13.67 -2.32 4.68
N TYR A 157 -14.46 -1.53 5.40
CA TYR A 157 -15.75 -1.04 4.91
C TYR A 157 -15.60 -0.23 3.61
N CYS A 158 -14.63 0.69 3.53
CA CYS A 158 -14.36 1.43 2.29
C CYS A 158 -13.98 0.51 1.12
N GLN A 159 -13.14 -0.50 1.39
CA GLN A 159 -12.71 -1.48 0.39
C GLN A 159 -13.89 -2.33 -0.10
N ASP A 160 -14.70 -2.86 0.81
CA ASP A 160 -15.86 -3.70 0.49
C ASP A 160 -16.93 -2.92 -0.26
N SER A 161 -17.19 -1.67 0.14
CA SER A 161 -18.13 -0.78 -0.55
C SER A 161 -17.73 -0.53 -2.00
N LEU A 162 -16.45 -0.21 -2.25
CA LEU A 162 -15.96 -0.01 -3.61
C LEU A 162 -15.96 -1.33 -4.42
N LEU A 163 -15.62 -2.45 -3.79
CA LEU A 163 -15.62 -3.76 -4.43
C LEU A 163 -17.04 -4.17 -4.85
N GLN A 164 -18.04 -3.93 -4.00
CA GLN A 164 -19.43 -4.22 -4.30
C GLN A 164 -19.89 -3.50 -5.57
N VAL A 165 -19.64 -2.19 -5.67
CA VAL A 165 -20.04 -1.40 -6.86
C VAL A 165 -19.25 -1.78 -8.11
N LEU A 166 -18.02 -2.32 -7.97
CA LEU A 166 -17.23 -2.82 -9.10
C LEU A 166 -17.72 -4.17 -9.64
N MET A 167 -18.41 -4.96 -8.82
CA MET A 167 -18.95 -6.28 -9.21
C MET A 167 -20.35 -6.18 -9.84
N ASP A 168 -21.05 -5.06 -9.64
CA ASP A 168 -22.38 -4.76 -10.19
C ASP A 168 -22.32 -4.21 -11.63
#